data_AF-A0A321LWD2-F1
#
_entry.id   AF-A0A321LWD2-F1
#
_cell.length_a   1.000
_cell.length_b   1.000
_cell.length_c   1.000
_cell.angle_alpha   90.00
_cell.angle_beta   90.00
_cell.angle_gamma   90.00
#
_symmetry.space_group_name_H-M   'P 1'
#
loop_
_entity.id
_entity.type
_entity.pdbx_description
1 polymer ?
#
loop_
_entity_poly.entity_id
_entity_poly.type
_entity_poly.pdbx_seq_one_letter_code
_entity_poly.pdbx_strand_id
1 'polypeptide(L)'
;MGNRIVVVRLMFLIMALMPWTAIQGCAEERKIMDSTTAYKLVSDWGRAEREDSSGIQRQPNGSFYGKVANLGFEFQGPTGNLIVRGRIMPDAASLLKYKDIMQELDRIAVQQPERVSGARFELVHMPWDRSDQPTLYLRKDYHSATEGEVKIFDQWRKLRETAYLWHRTYYGEAVDPIVQRRLQSK
;
A
#
# COMPACT_ATOMS: atom_id res chain seq x y z
N MET A 1 -14.01 86.67 -35.71
CA MET A 1 -15.39 86.96 -35.26
C MET A 1 -16.21 85.68 -35.43
N GLY A 2 -16.92 85.24 -34.39
CA GLY A 2 -18.01 84.24 -34.49
C GLY A 2 -17.70 82.82 -33.97
N ASN A 3 -18.07 82.57 -32.72
CA ASN A 3 -18.21 81.24 -32.09
C ASN A 3 -19.32 80.40 -32.74
N ARG A 4 -19.18 79.06 -32.79
CA ARG A 4 -19.91 78.08 -31.92
C ARG A 4 -19.77 76.62 -32.40
N ILE A 5 -19.18 75.80 -31.51
CA ILE A 5 -19.64 74.50 -30.95
C ILE A 5 -20.08 73.38 -31.91
N VAL A 6 -19.38 72.24 -31.88
CA VAL A 6 -19.99 70.88 -31.84
C VAL A 6 -19.16 69.96 -30.92
N VAL A 7 -19.89 69.17 -30.13
CA VAL A 7 -19.54 68.42 -28.93
C VAL A 7 -18.86 67.07 -29.20
N VAL A 8 -17.84 66.75 -28.38
CA VAL A 8 -17.13 65.47 -28.33
C VAL A 8 -17.94 64.44 -27.52
N ARG A 9 -18.17 63.24 -28.07
CA ARG A 9 -18.69 62.08 -27.34
C ARG A 9 -17.62 60.99 -27.28
N LEU A 10 -17.09 60.78 -26.08
CA LEU A 10 -16.13 59.73 -25.72
C LEU A 10 -16.90 58.42 -25.45
N MET A 11 -16.43 57.32 -26.04
CA MET A 11 -17.01 55.98 -25.91
C MET A 11 -16.48 55.34 -24.61
N PHE A 12 -17.38 55.00 -23.68
CA PHE A 12 -17.04 54.32 -22.42
C PHE A 12 -16.99 52.80 -22.62
N LEU A 13 -15.87 52.20 -22.17
CA LEU A 13 -15.62 50.77 -22.07
C LEU A 13 -16.25 50.25 -20.76
N ILE A 14 -17.20 49.31 -20.84
CA ILE A 14 -17.77 48.61 -19.68
C ILE A 14 -16.92 47.36 -19.41
N MET A 15 -16.13 47.37 -18.35
CA MET A 15 -15.58 46.14 -17.74
C MET A 15 -16.64 45.57 -16.78
N ALA A 16 -17.22 44.43 -17.14
CA ALA A 16 -18.04 43.64 -16.24
C ALA A 16 -17.14 42.75 -15.37
N LEU A 17 -17.21 42.98 -14.06
CA LEU A 17 -16.67 42.15 -12.99
C LEU A 17 -17.32 40.76 -13.04
N MET A 18 -16.56 39.71 -13.34
CA MET A 18 -17.01 38.34 -13.10
C MET A 18 -16.63 37.93 -11.66
N PRO A 19 -17.55 37.34 -10.89
CA PRO A 19 -17.25 36.84 -9.56
C PRO A 19 -16.37 35.60 -9.68
N TRP A 20 -15.18 35.71 -9.10
CA TRP A 20 -14.27 34.61 -8.84
C TRP A 20 -14.97 33.64 -7.88
N THR A 21 -15.64 32.63 -8.42
CA THR A 21 -16.10 31.49 -7.61
C THR A 21 -14.85 30.78 -7.13
N ALA A 22 -14.50 31.03 -5.87
CA ALA A 22 -13.62 30.17 -5.11
C ALA A 22 -14.22 28.76 -5.18
N ILE A 23 -13.63 27.92 -6.03
CA ILE A 23 -13.76 26.47 -5.90
C ILE A 23 -13.06 26.15 -4.58
N GLN A 24 -13.80 26.24 -3.48
CA GLN A 24 -13.51 25.48 -2.28
C GLN A 24 -13.68 24.02 -2.67
N GLY A 25 -12.63 23.45 -3.29
CA GLY A 25 -12.37 22.05 -3.11
C GLY A 25 -12.11 21.90 -1.62
N CYS A 26 -13.13 21.48 -0.86
CA CYS A 26 -12.92 20.85 0.42
C CYS A 26 -11.88 19.75 0.15
N ALA A 27 -10.63 20.02 0.51
CA ALA A 27 -9.65 18.98 0.68
C ALA A 27 -10.24 18.09 1.76
N GLU A 28 -10.84 16.98 1.35
CA GLU A 28 -11.27 15.92 2.24
C GLU A 28 -10.01 15.49 2.99
N GLU A 29 -9.87 16.00 4.20
CA GLU A 29 -8.73 15.75 5.06
C GLU A 29 -8.69 14.24 5.27
N ARG A 30 -7.80 13.55 4.55
CA ARG A 30 -7.71 12.09 4.61
C ARG A 30 -7.42 11.72 6.05
N LYS A 31 -8.45 11.30 6.78
CA LYS A 31 -8.33 10.91 8.17
C LYS A 31 -7.30 9.77 8.25
N ILE A 32 -6.16 10.09 8.86
CA ILE A 32 -5.11 9.11 9.15
C ILE A 32 -5.71 8.02 10.03
N MET A 33 -5.42 6.77 9.72
CA MET A 33 -5.96 5.63 10.46
C MET A 33 -5.43 5.62 11.90
N ASP A 34 -6.34 5.62 12.87
CA ASP A 34 -5.98 5.45 14.29
C ASP A 34 -5.85 3.96 14.68
N SER A 35 -5.16 3.70 15.80
CA SER A 35 -4.91 2.34 16.32
C SER A 35 -6.17 1.53 16.56
N THR A 36 -7.22 2.18 17.07
CA THR A 36 -8.50 1.53 17.38
C THR A 36 -9.18 1.06 16.10
N THR A 37 -9.22 1.92 15.08
CA THR A 37 -9.77 1.64 13.76
C THR A 37 -8.98 0.51 13.08
N ALA A 38 -7.65 0.59 13.08
CA ALA A 38 -6.79 -0.45 12.52
C ALA A 38 -6.99 -1.80 13.21
N TYR A 39 -7.03 -1.82 14.54
CA TYR A 39 -7.23 -3.05 15.31
C TYR A 39 -8.62 -3.66 15.08
N LYS A 40 -9.67 -2.82 15.01
CA LYS A 40 -11.02 -3.26 14.65
C LYS A 40 -11.04 -3.94 13.29
N LEU A 41 -10.45 -3.31 12.26
CA LEU A 41 -10.38 -3.90 10.90
C LEU A 41 -9.72 -5.28 10.91
N VAL A 42 -8.60 -5.43 11.63
CA VAL A 42 -7.90 -6.73 11.74
C VAL A 42 -8.72 -7.77 12.50
N SER A 43 -9.42 -7.38 13.57
CA SER A 43 -10.29 -8.28 14.33
C SER A 43 -11.50 -8.73 13.50
N ASP A 44 -12.14 -7.81 12.78
CA ASP A 44 -13.29 -8.13 11.93
C ASP A 44 -12.91 -8.99 10.74
N TRP A 45 -11.71 -8.81 10.20
CA TRP A 45 -11.14 -9.73 9.22
C TRP A 45 -10.97 -11.14 9.78
N GLY A 46 -10.41 -11.27 10.99
CA GLY A 46 -10.33 -12.57 11.68
C GLY A 46 -11.70 -13.23 11.80
N ARG A 47 -12.70 -12.49 12.26
CA ARG A 47 -14.08 -12.98 12.36
C ARG A 47 -14.64 -13.42 11.00
N ALA A 48 -14.45 -12.63 9.95
CA ALA A 48 -14.92 -12.93 8.60
C ALA A 48 -14.28 -14.23 8.06
N GLU A 49 -13.00 -14.46 8.37
CA GLU A 49 -12.25 -15.65 7.98
C GLU A 49 -12.35 -16.80 9.00
N ARG A 50 -13.18 -16.65 10.03
CA ARG A 50 -13.41 -17.62 11.12
C ARG A 50 -12.14 -18.01 11.88
N GLU A 51 -11.22 -17.07 12.01
CA GLU A 51 -10.02 -17.19 12.83
C GLU A 51 -10.04 -16.20 14.01
N ASP A 52 -9.41 -16.60 15.12
CA ASP A 52 -9.26 -15.73 16.28
C ASP A 52 -8.11 -14.72 16.07
N SER A 53 -8.30 -13.52 16.61
CA SER A 53 -7.31 -12.44 16.61
C SER A 53 -6.31 -12.50 17.77
N SER A 54 -6.31 -13.58 18.55
CA SER A 54 -5.35 -13.81 19.66
C SER A 54 -3.88 -13.80 19.21
N GLY A 55 -3.61 -13.98 17.92
CA GLY A 55 -2.29 -13.81 17.32
C GLY A 55 -1.79 -12.36 17.26
N ILE A 56 -2.60 -11.35 17.61
CA ILE A 56 -2.24 -9.93 17.59
C ILE A 56 -1.78 -9.44 18.97
N GLN A 57 -0.54 -8.96 19.04
CA GLN A 57 0.07 -8.35 20.21
C GLN A 57 0.04 -6.82 20.12
N ARG A 58 -0.55 -6.16 21.12
CA ARG A 58 -0.62 -4.69 21.21
C ARG A 58 0.55 -4.15 22.04
N GLN A 59 1.08 -3.01 21.62
CA GLN A 59 2.18 -2.31 22.30
C GLN A 59 1.66 -1.05 23.04
N PRO A 60 2.36 -0.60 24.10
CA PRO A 60 1.97 0.61 24.84
C PRO A 60 1.94 1.89 24.00
N ASN A 61 2.72 1.96 22.92
CA ASN A 61 2.81 3.12 22.03
C ASN A 61 1.65 3.18 20.99
N GLY A 62 0.62 2.35 21.14
CA GLY A 62 -0.50 2.26 20.20
C GLY A 62 -0.23 1.45 18.93
N SER A 63 0.99 0.92 18.77
CA SER A 63 1.31 -0.02 17.69
C SER A 63 0.80 -1.42 18.01
N PHE A 64 0.64 -2.26 17.01
CA PHE A 64 0.40 -3.69 17.22
C PHE A 64 0.98 -4.50 16.09
N TYR A 65 1.15 -5.80 16.33
CA TYR A 65 1.57 -6.72 15.29
C TYR A 65 1.05 -8.13 15.51
N GLY A 66 1.05 -8.95 14.47
CA GLY A 66 0.75 -10.37 14.61
C GLY A 66 0.27 -11.02 13.33
N LYS A 67 -0.37 -12.17 13.45
CA LYS A 67 -0.95 -12.91 12.33
C LYS A 67 -2.40 -13.27 12.56
N VAL A 68 -3.19 -13.19 11.49
CA VAL A 68 -4.58 -13.68 11.42
C VAL A 68 -4.87 -14.12 9.99
N ALA A 69 -5.49 -15.28 9.80
CA ALA A 69 -5.94 -15.83 8.52
C ALA A 69 -4.85 -15.86 7.43
N ASN A 70 -3.65 -16.31 7.83
CA ASN A 70 -2.43 -16.39 7.00
C ASN A 70 -1.88 -15.05 6.48
N LEU A 71 -2.36 -13.93 7.01
CA LEU A 71 -1.78 -12.60 6.79
C LEU A 71 -1.03 -12.13 8.03
N GLY A 72 0.09 -11.46 7.82
CA GLY A 72 0.79 -10.70 8.85
C GLY A 72 0.27 -9.26 8.90
N PHE A 73 0.08 -8.74 10.09
CA PHE A 73 -0.38 -7.38 10.34
C PHE A 73 0.62 -6.65 11.22
N GLU A 74 0.90 -5.40 10.89
CA GLU A 74 1.67 -4.48 11.71
C GLU A 74 1.03 -3.10 11.59
N PHE A 75 0.65 -2.50 12.71
CA PHE A 75 0.21 -1.12 12.73
C PHE A 75 1.26 -0.27 13.42
N GLN A 76 1.69 0.78 12.74
CA GLN A 76 2.67 1.74 13.23
C GLN A 76 1.94 2.95 13.80
N GLY A 77 1.76 2.96 15.12
CA GLY A 77 1.01 4.01 15.85
C GLY A 77 1.41 5.44 15.49
N PRO A 78 2.72 5.79 15.47
CA PRO A 78 3.16 7.14 15.16
C PRO A 78 2.85 7.63 13.74
N THR A 79 2.76 6.73 12.76
CA THR A 79 2.55 7.08 11.35
C THR A 79 1.11 6.81 10.89
N GLY A 80 0.30 6.11 11.70
CA GLY A 80 -1.05 5.71 11.33
C GLY A 80 -1.11 4.76 10.14
N ASN A 81 -0.04 3.97 9.94
CA ASN A 81 0.08 3.05 8.81
C ASN A 81 -0.21 1.61 9.24
N LEU A 82 -1.24 1.00 8.65
CA LEU A 82 -1.50 -0.43 8.75
C LEU A 82 -0.82 -1.16 7.59
N ILE A 83 0.18 -1.96 7.92
CA ILE A 83 0.94 -2.79 6.99
C ILE A 83 0.38 -4.21 7.04
N VAL A 84 0.02 -4.72 5.87
CA VAL A 84 -0.50 -6.09 5.69
C VAL A 84 0.44 -6.87 4.80
N ARG A 85 0.77 -8.09 5.21
CA ARG A 85 1.77 -8.95 4.57
C ARG A 85 1.19 -10.31 4.20
N GLY A 86 1.24 -10.65 2.92
CA GLY A 86 1.01 -12.01 2.42
C GLY A 86 2.32 -12.79 2.39
N ARG A 87 2.37 -13.95 3.04
CA ARG A 87 3.59 -14.77 3.11
C ARG A 87 3.84 -15.50 1.79
N ILE A 88 5.05 -15.38 1.24
CA ILE A 88 5.48 -16.09 0.03
C ILE A 88 6.39 -17.26 0.39
N MET A 89 7.54 -17.00 1.02
CA MET A 89 8.55 -18.04 1.24
C MET A 89 9.14 -17.89 2.64
N PRO A 90 8.88 -18.82 3.57
CA PRO A 90 9.61 -18.89 4.83
C PRO A 90 11.06 -19.29 4.56
N ASP A 91 11.95 -18.99 5.50
CA ASP A 91 13.36 -19.40 5.46
C ASP A 91 14.11 -18.97 4.18
N ALA A 92 13.78 -17.78 3.70
CA ALA A 92 14.28 -17.20 2.46
C ALA A 92 15.69 -16.59 2.61
N ALA A 93 16.48 -17.06 3.57
CA ALA A 93 17.85 -16.61 3.82
C ALA A 93 18.79 -16.82 2.64
N SER A 94 18.53 -17.87 1.84
CA SER A 94 19.25 -18.15 0.61
C SER A 94 19.16 -16.99 -0.39
N LEU A 95 18.08 -16.19 -0.35
CA LEU A 95 17.91 -15.02 -1.21
C LEU A 95 18.91 -13.90 -0.89
N LEU A 96 19.34 -13.78 0.38
CA LEU A 96 20.33 -12.78 0.77
C LEU A 96 21.68 -12.97 0.06
N LYS A 97 21.95 -14.18 -0.45
CA LYS A 97 23.16 -14.47 -1.24
C LYS A 97 23.13 -13.82 -2.63
N TYR A 98 21.95 -13.44 -3.12
CA TYR A 98 21.74 -12.86 -4.45
C TYR A 98 21.30 -11.40 -4.29
N LYS A 99 22.27 -10.49 -4.23
CA LYS A 99 22.05 -9.05 -3.96
C LYS A 99 21.07 -8.34 -4.92
N ASP A 100 20.86 -8.89 -6.09
CA ASP A 100 19.99 -8.39 -7.17
C ASP A 100 18.60 -9.03 -7.20
N ILE A 101 18.34 -10.14 -6.49
CA ILE A 101 17.02 -10.80 -6.55
C ILE A 101 15.94 -9.83 -6.08
N MET A 102 16.18 -9.08 -5.00
CA MET A 102 15.21 -8.07 -4.54
C MET A 102 14.98 -6.97 -5.59
N GLN A 103 16.04 -6.51 -6.28
CA GLN A 103 15.91 -5.51 -7.34
C GLN A 103 15.07 -6.04 -8.52
N GLU A 104 15.23 -7.32 -8.85
CA GLU A 104 14.45 -7.95 -9.91
C GLU A 104 12.99 -8.17 -9.50
N LEU A 105 12.75 -8.61 -8.27
CA LEU A 105 11.39 -8.72 -7.72
C LEU A 105 10.70 -7.36 -7.70
N ASP A 106 11.41 -6.30 -7.32
CA ASP A 106 10.91 -4.92 -7.39
C ASP A 106 10.65 -4.49 -8.84
N ARG A 107 11.53 -4.85 -9.78
CA ARG A 107 11.31 -4.61 -11.22
C ARG A 107 10.03 -5.28 -11.71
N ILE A 108 9.77 -6.52 -11.30
CA ILE A 108 8.54 -7.24 -11.64
C ILE A 108 7.32 -6.53 -11.03
N ALA A 109 7.40 -6.11 -9.77
CA ALA A 109 6.30 -5.40 -9.11
C ALA A 109 5.93 -4.09 -9.83
N VAL A 110 6.94 -3.37 -10.37
CA VAL A 110 6.73 -2.15 -11.15
C VAL A 110 6.17 -2.43 -12.54
N GLN A 111 6.70 -3.45 -13.24
CA GLN A 111 6.32 -3.74 -14.61
C GLN A 111 4.98 -4.49 -14.73
N GLN A 112 4.64 -5.28 -13.72
CA GLN A 112 3.48 -6.17 -13.69
C GLN A 112 2.74 -6.03 -12.34
N PRO A 113 2.18 -4.85 -12.03
CA PRO A 113 1.55 -4.57 -10.75
C PRO A 113 0.37 -5.51 -10.44
N GLU A 114 -0.30 -6.04 -11.46
CA GLU A 114 -1.35 -7.03 -11.34
C GLU A 114 -0.84 -8.37 -10.78
N ARG A 115 0.39 -8.78 -11.10
CA ARG A 115 1.00 -10.01 -10.57
C ARG A 115 1.32 -9.94 -9.08
N VAL A 116 1.39 -8.73 -8.52
CA VAL A 116 1.64 -8.51 -7.09
C VAL A 116 0.43 -7.87 -6.39
N SER A 117 -0.70 -7.75 -7.08
CA SER A 117 -1.90 -7.07 -6.56
C SER A 117 -1.61 -5.65 -6.03
N GLY A 118 -0.70 -4.93 -6.68
CA GLY A 118 -0.22 -3.61 -6.27
C GLY A 118 0.58 -3.58 -4.97
N ALA A 119 1.03 -4.75 -4.48
CA ALA A 119 1.93 -4.87 -3.34
C ALA A 119 3.40 -4.74 -3.78
N ARG A 120 4.30 -4.69 -2.80
CA ARG A 120 5.75 -4.73 -3.00
C ARG A 120 6.36 -5.94 -2.32
N PHE A 121 7.50 -6.41 -2.80
CA PHE A 121 8.23 -7.46 -2.11
C PHE A 121 8.95 -6.93 -0.88
N GLU A 122 9.06 -7.76 0.13
CA GLU A 122 9.79 -7.44 1.35
C GLU A 122 10.43 -8.71 1.90
N LEU A 123 11.73 -8.67 2.21
CA LEU A 123 12.49 -9.77 2.80
C LEU A 123 12.94 -9.35 4.20
N VAL A 124 12.22 -9.80 5.22
CA VAL A 124 12.36 -9.30 6.60
C VAL A 124 12.17 -10.40 7.64
N HIS A 125 12.70 -10.18 8.83
CA HIS A 125 12.38 -10.97 10.02
C HIS A 125 11.21 -10.31 10.73
N MET A 126 10.17 -11.08 11.03
CA MET A 126 9.03 -10.57 11.78
C MET A 126 8.98 -11.19 13.18
N PRO A 127 8.57 -10.42 14.21
CA PRO A 127 8.54 -10.90 15.59
C PRO A 127 7.54 -12.05 15.83
N TRP A 128 6.61 -12.26 14.88
CA TRP A 128 5.62 -13.33 14.92
C TRP A 128 6.04 -14.58 14.13
N ASP A 129 7.21 -14.57 13.50
CA ASP A 129 7.78 -15.75 12.84
C ASP A 129 8.58 -16.55 13.86
N ARG A 130 8.44 -17.87 13.82
CA ARG A 130 9.19 -18.79 14.70
C ARG A 130 10.58 -19.12 14.17
N SER A 131 10.93 -18.59 13.00
CA SER A 131 12.20 -18.87 12.32
C SER A 131 13.16 -17.72 12.53
N ASP A 132 14.43 -18.07 12.70
CA ASP A 132 15.55 -17.13 12.79
C ASP A 132 15.98 -16.62 11.40
N GLN A 133 15.30 -17.07 10.35
CA GLN A 133 15.58 -16.72 8.96
C GLN A 133 14.55 -15.71 8.44
N PRO A 134 14.94 -14.82 7.51
CA PRO A 134 14.01 -13.85 6.94
C PRO A 134 12.99 -14.58 6.08
N THR A 135 11.79 -14.02 6.02
CA THR A 135 10.70 -14.52 5.19
C THR A 135 10.43 -13.52 4.06
N LEU A 136 10.20 -14.03 2.85
CA LEU A 136 9.75 -13.22 1.72
C LEU A 136 8.24 -13.00 1.80
N TYR A 137 7.83 -11.74 1.73
CA TYR A 137 6.45 -11.28 1.83
C TYR A 137 6.06 -10.42 0.61
N LEU A 138 4.76 -10.41 0.31
CA LEU A 138 4.11 -9.29 -0.38
C LEU A 138 3.55 -8.33 0.67
N ARG A 139 3.99 -7.07 0.64
CA ARG A 139 3.60 -6.02 1.58
C ARG A 139 2.69 -5.00 0.91
N LYS A 140 1.62 -4.63 1.59
CA LYS A 140 0.73 -3.52 1.22
C LYS A 140 0.44 -2.63 2.43
N ASP A 141 0.45 -1.33 2.21
CA ASP A 141 0.36 -0.30 3.26
C ASP A 141 -0.97 0.46 3.14
N TYR A 142 -1.66 0.66 4.26
CA TYR A 142 -2.96 1.31 4.36
C TYR A 142 -2.87 2.48 5.36
N HIS A 143 -2.95 3.70 4.85
CA HIS A 143 -2.85 4.93 5.65
C HIS A 143 -4.22 5.49 6.07
N SER A 144 -5.31 4.98 5.48
CA SER A 144 -6.68 5.37 5.80
C SER A 144 -7.64 4.21 5.56
N ALA A 145 -8.78 4.22 6.26
CA ALA A 145 -9.89 3.28 6.05
C ALA A 145 -11.02 3.92 5.20
N THR A 146 -10.68 4.84 4.30
CA THR A 146 -11.65 5.56 3.46
C THR A 146 -12.37 4.63 2.48
N GLU A 147 -11.69 3.57 2.07
CA GLU A 147 -12.30 2.47 1.35
C GLU A 147 -13.09 1.62 2.35
N GLY A 148 -14.40 1.49 2.16
CA GLY A 148 -15.24 0.71 3.09
C GLY A 148 -14.72 -0.71 3.34
N GLU A 149 -15.04 -1.28 4.51
CA GLU A 149 -14.46 -2.53 5.04
C GLU A 149 -14.49 -3.69 4.01
N VAL A 150 -15.59 -3.84 3.26
CA VAL A 150 -15.73 -4.88 2.22
C VAL A 150 -14.62 -4.80 1.17
N LYS A 151 -14.32 -3.59 0.68
CA LYS A 151 -13.29 -3.38 -0.35
C LYS A 151 -11.89 -3.65 0.21
N ILE A 152 -11.64 -3.29 1.47
CA ILE A 152 -10.37 -3.59 2.15
C ILE A 152 -10.19 -5.11 2.30
N PHE A 153 -11.23 -5.83 2.71
CA PHE A 153 -11.16 -7.28 2.89
C PHE A 153 -10.97 -8.02 1.56
N ASP A 154 -11.59 -7.57 0.47
CA ASP A 154 -11.33 -8.12 -0.86
C ASP A 154 -9.88 -7.90 -1.30
N GLN A 155 -9.30 -6.75 -0.98
CA GLN A 155 -7.87 -6.52 -1.22
C GLN A 155 -6.97 -7.43 -0.39
N TRP A 156 -7.35 -7.74 0.86
CA TRP A 156 -6.61 -8.65 1.73
C TRP A 156 -6.70 -10.11 1.25
N ARG A 157 -7.88 -10.56 0.81
CA ARG A 157 -8.04 -11.86 0.14
C ARG A 157 -7.17 -11.97 -1.10
N LYS A 158 -7.25 -10.97 -1.98
CA LYS A 158 -6.44 -10.93 -3.21
C LYS A 158 -4.94 -10.94 -2.90
N LEU A 159 -4.49 -10.19 -1.89
CA LEU A 159 -3.10 -10.21 -1.44
C LEU A 159 -2.67 -11.61 -0.97
N ARG A 160 -3.50 -12.27 -0.15
CA ARG A 160 -3.25 -13.63 0.35
C ARG A 160 -3.14 -14.65 -0.80
N GLU A 161 -4.09 -14.62 -1.72
CA GLU A 161 -4.11 -15.48 -2.91
C GLU A 161 -2.90 -15.23 -3.81
N THR A 162 -2.56 -13.95 -4.04
CA THR A 162 -1.41 -13.58 -4.87
C THR A 162 -0.10 -14.05 -4.23
N ALA A 163 0.07 -13.91 -2.91
CA ALA A 163 1.24 -14.41 -2.21
C ALA A 163 1.37 -15.95 -2.32
N TYR A 164 0.24 -16.67 -2.28
CA TYR A 164 0.21 -18.11 -2.51
C TYR A 164 0.61 -18.49 -3.96
N LEU A 165 0.14 -17.75 -4.97
CA LEU A 165 0.56 -17.97 -6.36
C LEU A 165 2.05 -17.72 -6.56
N TRP A 166 2.61 -16.70 -5.88
CA TRP A 166 4.05 -16.49 -5.87
C TRP A 166 4.80 -17.65 -5.23
N HIS A 167 4.31 -18.16 -4.09
CA HIS A 167 4.91 -19.31 -3.42
C HIS A 167 4.95 -20.55 -4.31
N ARG A 168 3.85 -20.81 -5.05
CA ARG A 168 3.67 -22.06 -5.80
C ARG A 168 4.21 -22.02 -7.22
N THR A 169 4.19 -20.85 -7.87
CA THR A 169 4.37 -20.77 -9.33
C THR A 169 5.35 -19.66 -9.70
N TYR A 170 4.99 -18.40 -9.43
CA TYR A 170 5.72 -17.28 -10.03
C TYR A 170 7.14 -17.12 -9.51
N TYR A 171 7.43 -17.57 -8.28
CA TYR A 171 8.80 -17.52 -7.77
C TYR A 171 9.75 -18.38 -8.61
N GLY A 172 9.37 -19.62 -8.95
CA GLY A 172 10.21 -20.48 -9.81
C GLY A 172 10.41 -19.86 -11.20
N GLU A 173 9.33 -19.36 -11.81
CA GLU A 173 9.39 -18.69 -13.11
C GLU A 173 10.30 -17.45 -13.12
N ALA A 174 10.25 -16.64 -12.06
CA ALA A 174 10.99 -15.38 -11.98
C ALA A 174 12.44 -15.59 -11.54
N VAL A 175 12.70 -16.49 -10.59
CA VAL A 175 14.00 -16.60 -9.91
C VAL A 175 14.89 -17.67 -10.52
N ASP A 176 14.33 -18.79 -10.99
CA ASP A 176 15.15 -19.89 -11.54
C ASP A 176 15.97 -19.47 -12.76
N PRO A 177 15.47 -18.66 -13.73
CA PRO A 177 16.28 -18.18 -14.85
C PRO A 177 17.44 -17.29 -14.44
N ILE A 178 17.34 -16.58 -13.31
CA ILE A 178 18.41 -15.72 -12.78
C ILE A 178 19.51 -16.57 -12.17
N VAL A 179 19.11 -17.56 -11.36
CA VAL A 179 20.04 -18.50 -10.73
C VAL A 179 20.77 -19.32 -11.81
N GLN A 180 20.05 -19.83 -12.81
CA GLN A 180 20.60 -20.57 -13.95
C GLN A 180 21.65 -19.75 -14.72
N ARG A 181 21.35 -18.49 -15.10
CA ARG A 181 22.31 -17.61 -15.79
C ARG A 181 23.60 -17.43 -15.00
N ARG A 182 23.51 -17.33 -13.67
CA ARG A 182 24.68 -17.15 -12.78
C ARG A 182 25.52 -18.42 -12.63
N LEU A 183 24.88 -19.59 -12.64
CA LEU A 183 25.61 -20.86 -12.63
C LEU A 183 26.38 -21.09 -13.94
N GLN A 184 25.86 -20.58 -15.06
CA GLN A 184 26.51 -20.68 -16.37
C GLN A 184 27.55 -19.59 -16.66
N SER A 185 27.51 -18.47 -15.91
CA SER A 185 28.45 -17.36 -16.03
C SER A 185 29.65 -17.45 -15.07
N LYS A 186 29.76 -18.55 -14.31
CA LYS A 186 30.90 -18.92 -13.46
C LYS A 186 31.65 -20.07 -14.10
#